data_AF-A0A3N1XBP3-F1
#
_entry.id   AF-A0A3N1XBP3-F1
#
_cell.length_a   1.000
_cell.length_b   1.000
_cell.length_c   1.000
_cell.angle_alpha   90.00
_cell.angle_beta   90.00
_cell.angle_gamma   90.00
#
_symmetry.space_group_name_H-M   'P 1'
#
loop_
_entity.id
_entity.type
_entity.pdbx_description
1 polymer ?
#
loop_
_entity_poly.entity_id
_entity_poly.type
_entity_poly.pdbx_seq_one_letter_code
_entity_poly.pdbx_strand_id
1 'polypeptide(L)'
;MEKVISLLSEIEEKAAKIIESTSIEKEHLHNQLEKDMKQLDEKIMNDNNKKLEEIKYKINLSLEEERKNLADDCNHQISKLESKFSNNHNELIDEIFHKIIGV
;
A
#
# COMPACT_ATOMS: atom_id res chain seq x y z
N MET A 1 15.70 73.89 -13.39
CA MET A 1 15.10 73.24 -12.21
C MET A 1 13.90 72.39 -12.60
N GLU A 2 12.94 72.93 -13.38
CA GLU A 2 11.76 72.19 -13.86
C GLU A 2 12.04 70.90 -14.64
N LYS A 3 13.04 70.89 -15.56
CA LYS A 3 13.40 69.68 -16.32
C LYS A 3 13.87 68.51 -15.46
N VAL A 4 14.57 68.80 -14.35
CA VAL A 4 15.09 67.76 -13.44
C VAL A 4 13.94 67.16 -12.63
N ILE A 5 12.98 67.99 -12.21
CA ILE A 5 11.78 67.58 -11.49
C ILE A 5 10.88 66.71 -12.40
N SER A 6 10.72 67.10 -13.68
CA SER A 6 9.97 66.32 -14.67
C SER A 6 10.58 64.94 -14.92
N LEU A 7 11.91 64.85 -15.06
CA LEU A 7 12.61 63.57 -15.23
C LEU A 7 12.50 62.67 -14.00
N LEU A 8 12.59 63.23 -12.79
CA LEU A 8 12.38 62.49 -11.53
C LEU A 8 10.96 61.94 -11.44
N SER A 9 9.95 62.74 -11.80
CA SER A 9 8.55 62.32 -11.80
C SER A 9 8.28 61.18 -12.80
N GLU A 10 8.87 61.21 -13.99
CA GLU A 10 8.78 60.09 -14.96
C GLU A 10 9.46 58.82 -14.45
N ILE A 11 10.60 58.94 -13.75
CA ILE A 11 11.29 57.79 -13.15
C ILE A 11 10.43 57.18 -12.05
N GLU A 12 9.80 58.01 -11.22
CA GLU A 12 8.94 57.59 -10.12
C GLU A 12 7.69 56.86 -10.64
N GLU A 13 7.08 57.35 -11.72
CA GLU A 13 5.92 56.69 -12.35
C GLU A 13 6.31 55.33 -12.96
N LYS A 14 7.48 55.24 -13.61
CA LYS A 14 7.99 53.96 -14.14
C LYS A 14 8.34 52.99 -13.02
N ALA A 15 8.95 53.46 -11.94
CA ALA A 15 9.24 52.64 -10.77
C ALA A 15 7.95 52.09 -10.13
N ALA A 16 6.91 52.91 -9.99
CA ALA A 16 5.62 52.47 -9.49
C ALA A 16 5.00 51.37 -10.36
N LYS A 17 5.03 51.53 -11.70
CA LYS A 17 4.55 50.51 -12.64
C LYS A 17 5.33 49.20 -12.56
N ILE A 18 6.65 49.26 -12.35
CA ILE A 18 7.50 48.07 -12.17
C ILE A 18 7.12 47.34 -10.87
N ILE A 19 6.93 48.08 -9.78
CA ILE A 19 6.53 47.50 -8.48
C ILE A 19 5.15 46.83 -8.59
N GLU A 20 4.20 47.49 -9.23
CA GLU A 20 2.85 46.94 -9.45
C GLU A 20 2.90 45.66 -10.30
N SER A 21 3.63 45.67 -11.41
CA SER A 21 3.80 44.49 -12.28
C SER A 21 4.46 43.33 -11.52
N THR A 22 5.48 43.62 -10.72
CA THR A 22 6.17 42.61 -9.89
C THR A 22 5.23 42.02 -8.83
N SER A 23 4.34 42.84 -8.26
CA SER A 23 3.34 42.38 -7.30
C SER A 23 2.34 41.42 -7.95
N ILE A 24 1.88 41.74 -9.17
CA ILE A 24 0.96 40.89 -9.94
C ILE A 24 1.62 39.56 -10.32
N GLU A 25 2.87 39.59 -10.81
CA GLU A 25 3.62 38.37 -11.13
C GLU A 25 3.84 37.50 -9.90
N LYS A 26 4.15 38.11 -8.75
CA LYS A 26 4.31 37.38 -7.49
C LYS A 26 3.02 36.68 -7.07
N GLU A 27 1.88 37.36 -7.19
CA GLU A 27 0.57 36.78 -6.88
C GLU A 27 0.22 35.64 -7.84
N HIS A 28 0.46 35.82 -9.14
CA HIS A 28 0.25 34.76 -10.13
C HIS A 28 1.12 33.53 -9.84
N LEU A 29 2.41 33.73 -9.55
CA LEU A 29 3.33 32.66 -9.20
C LEU A 29 2.89 31.94 -7.92
N HIS A 30 2.42 32.68 -6.91
CA HIS A 30 1.92 32.10 -5.68
C HIS A 30 0.70 31.20 -5.93
N ASN A 31 -0.28 31.70 -6.68
CA ASN A 31 -1.48 30.94 -7.04
C ASN A 31 -1.14 29.68 -7.86
N GLN A 32 -0.16 29.77 -8.75
CA GLN A 32 0.30 28.63 -9.53
C GLN A 32 0.98 27.57 -8.66
N LEU A 33 1.87 27.99 -7.75
CA LEU A 33 2.52 27.08 -6.80
C LEU A 33 1.50 26.40 -5.87
N GLU A 34 0.49 27.13 -5.40
CA GLU A 34 -0.55 26.55 -4.54
C GLU A 34 -1.36 25.48 -5.31
N LYS A 35 -1.65 25.72 -6.59
CA LYS A 35 -2.31 24.74 -7.45
C LYS A 35 -1.43 23.52 -7.68
N ASP A 36 -0.15 23.72 -7.97
CA ASP A 36 0.80 22.65 -8.22
C ASP A 36 1.02 21.79 -6.96
N MET A 37 1.07 22.42 -5.78
CA MET A 37 1.11 21.70 -4.50
C MET A 37 -0.13 20.85 -4.27
N LYS A 38 -1.34 21.38 -4.51
CA LYS A 38 -2.58 20.61 -4.38
C LYS A 38 -2.61 19.40 -5.33
N GLN A 39 -2.19 19.59 -6.59
CA GLN A 39 -2.10 18.50 -7.55
C GLN A 39 -1.06 17.44 -7.15
N LEU A 40 0.07 17.87 -6.59
CA LEU A 40 1.09 16.96 -6.07
C LEU A 40 0.55 16.13 -4.91
N ASP A 41 -0.12 16.77 -3.95
CA ASP A 41 -0.72 16.10 -2.79
C ASP A 41 -1.78 15.07 -3.24
N GLU A 42 -2.67 15.45 -4.14
CA GLU A 42 -3.68 14.53 -4.71
C GLU A 42 -3.02 13.33 -5.40
N LYS A 43 -1.96 13.56 -6.18
CA LYS A 43 -1.23 12.50 -6.86
C LYS A 43 -0.56 11.55 -5.86
N ILE A 44 0.09 12.09 -4.84
CA ILE A 44 0.73 11.30 -3.77
C ILE A 44 -0.32 10.46 -3.02
N MET A 45 -1.46 11.05 -2.67
CA MET A 45 -2.55 10.31 -2.00
C MET A 45 -3.07 9.19 -2.88
N ASN A 46 -3.29 9.44 -4.17
CA ASN A 46 -3.77 8.43 -5.10
C ASN A 46 -2.77 7.28 -5.28
N ASP A 47 -1.49 7.60 -5.47
CA ASP A 47 -0.43 6.60 -5.62
C ASP A 47 -0.23 5.78 -4.33
N ASN A 48 -0.32 6.40 -3.16
CA ASN A 48 -0.29 5.70 -1.89
C ASN A 48 -1.49 4.76 -1.72
N ASN A 49 -2.70 5.21 -2.07
CA ASN A 49 -3.89 4.38 -2.00
C ASN A 49 -3.79 3.17 -2.95
N LYS A 50 -3.29 3.36 -4.18
CA LYS A 50 -3.04 2.24 -5.09
C LYS A 50 -2.06 1.23 -4.52
N LYS A 51 -0.92 1.69 -3.99
CA LYS A 51 0.07 0.81 -3.36
C LYS A 51 -0.51 0.08 -2.15
N LEU A 52 -1.33 0.76 -1.35
CA LEU A 52 -2.00 0.15 -0.20
C LEU A 52 -2.93 -0.98 -0.63
N GLU A 53 -3.74 -0.76 -1.67
CA GLU A 53 -4.64 -1.78 -2.21
C GLU A 53 -3.87 -2.96 -2.82
N GLU A 54 -2.77 -2.71 -3.54
CA GLU A 54 -1.89 -3.77 -4.03
C GLU A 54 -1.30 -4.61 -2.90
N ILE A 55 -0.86 -3.97 -1.82
CA ILE A 55 -0.32 -4.68 -0.64
C ILE A 55 -1.41 -5.52 0.02
N LYS A 56 -2.61 -4.96 0.24
CA LYS A 56 -3.74 -5.71 0.81
C LYS A 56 -4.09 -6.91 -0.05
N TYR A 57 -4.13 -6.74 -1.37
CA TYR A 57 -4.42 -7.83 -2.30
C TYR A 57 -3.38 -8.95 -2.20
N LYS A 58 -2.09 -8.61 -2.17
CA LYS A 58 -1.01 -9.59 -2.00
C LYS A 58 -1.08 -10.32 -0.66
N ILE A 59 -1.38 -9.60 0.43
CA ILE A 59 -1.54 -10.19 1.76
C ILE A 59 -2.70 -11.20 1.75
N ASN A 60 -3.84 -10.83 1.19
CA ASN A 60 -5.00 -11.73 1.12
C ASN A 60 -4.71 -12.99 0.30
N LEU A 61 -4.04 -12.85 -0.85
CA LEU A 61 -3.59 -13.98 -1.66
C LEU A 61 -2.66 -14.92 -0.88
N SER A 62 -1.66 -14.36 -0.22
CA SER A 62 -0.71 -15.13 0.59
C SER A 62 -1.41 -15.84 1.76
N LEU A 63 -2.39 -15.19 2.39
CA LEU A 63 -3.20 -15.76 3.47
C LEU A 63 -4.07 -16.93 2.96
N GLU A 64 -4.70 -16.77 1.79
CA GLU A 64 -5.47 -17.87 1.21
C GLU A 64 -4.60 -19.06 0.84
N GLU A 65 -3.41 -18.81 0.29
CA GLU A 65 -2.43 -19.85 -0.04
C GLU A 65 -1.93 -20.57 1.22
N GLU A 66 -1.54 -19.83 2.27
CA GLU A 66 -1.16 -20.42 3.55
C GLU A 66 -2.29 -21.22 4.19
N ARG A 67 -3.53 -20.71 4.16
CA ARG A 67 -4.68 -21.44 4.69
C ARG A 67 -4.93 -22.74 3.94
N LYS A 68 -4.75 -22.74 2.62
CA LYS A 68 -4.89 -23.94 1.80
C LYS A 68 -3.79 -24.95 2.13
N ASN A 69 -2.54 -24.50 2.19
CA ASN A 69 -1.41 -25.36 2.55
C ASN A 69 -1.58 -25.97 3.95
N LEU A 70 -2.04 -25.19 4.92
CA LEU A 70 -2.33 -25.68 6.27
C LEU A 70 -3.45 -26.73 6.28
N ALA A 71 -4.51 -26.52 5.49
CA ALA A 71 -5.60 -27.49 5.36
C ALA A 71 -5.11 -28.81 4.73
N ASP A 72 -4.30 -28.72 3.67
CA ASP A 72 -3.72 -29.88 2.99
C ASP A 72 -2.77 -30.65 3.93
N ASP A 73 -1.94 -29.96 4.71
CA ASP A 73 -1.08 -30.55 5.73
C ASP A 73 -1.89 -31.26 6.83
N CYS A 74 -2.96 -30.63 7.32
CA CYS A 74 -3.86 -31.26 8.29
C CYS A 74 -4.49 -32.54 7.73
N ASN A 75 -5.00 -32.50 6.50
CA ASN A 75 -5.59 -33.67 5.83
C ASN A 75 -4.56 -34.80 5.67
N HIS A 76 -3.31 -34.44 5.32
CA HIS A 76 -2.22 -35.41 5.21
C HIS A 76 -1.90 -36.05 6.57
N GLN A 77 -1.86 -35.26 7.64
CA GLN A 77 -1.63 -35.77 9.00
C GLN A 77 -2.77 -36.69 9.46
N ILE A 78 -4.03 -36.34 9.19
CA ILE A 78 -5.19 -37.18 9.51
C ILE A 78 -5.11 -38.51 8.77
N SER A 79 -4.86 -38.47 7.45
CA SER A 79 -4.73 -39.69 6.64
C SER A 79 -3.62 -40.60 7.16
N LYS A 80 -2.49 -40.01 7.58
CA LYS A 80 -1.37 -40.74 8.17
C LYS A 80 -1.74 -41.35 9.53
N LEU A 81 -2.51 -40.64 10.35
CA LEU A 81 -3.00 -41.14 11.63
C LEU A 81 -3.98 -42.30 11.43
N GLU A 82 -4.93 -42.18 10.50
CA GLU A 82 -5.89 -43.23 10.15
C GLU A 82 -5.19 -44.50 9.65
N SER A 83 -4.20 -44.35 8.76
CA SER A 83 -3.41 -45.49 8.27
C SER A 83 -2.65 -46.19 9.40
N LYS A 84 -2.02 -45.43 10.30
CA LYS A 84 -1.34 -46.00 11.48
C LYS A 84 -2.31 -46.70 12.42
N PHE A 85 -3.47 -46.09 12.66
CA PHE A 85 -4.49 -46.67 13.52
C PHE A 85 -5.02 -47.98 12.92
N SER A 86 -5.37 -48.00 11.63
CA SER A 86 -5.85 -49.21 10.96
C SER A 86 -4.82 -50.34 10.97
N ASN A 87 -3.54 -50.02 10.70
CA ASN A 87 -2.49 -51.04 10.70
C ASN A 87 -2.27 -51.63 12.10
N ASN A 88 -2.13 -50.76 13.12
CA ASN A 88 -1.93 -51.22 14.48
C ASN A 88 -3.17 -51.94 15.03
N HIS A 89 -4.37 -51.52 14.64
CA HIS A 89 -5.60 -52.14 15.11
C HIS A 89 -5.75 -53.57 14.56
N ASN A 90 -5.38 -53.80 13.29
CA ASN A 90 -5.35 -55.13 12.70
C ASN A 90 -4.35 -56.05 13.42
N GLU A 91 -3.15 -55.56 13.71
CA GLU A 91 -2.15 -56.32 14.48
C GLU A 91 -2.65 -56.67 15.89
N LEU A 92 -3.32 -55.74 16.56
CA LEU A 92 -3.87 -55.95 17.91
C LEU A 92 -5.04 -56.95 17.91
N ILE A 93 -5.89 -56.90 16.88
CA ILE A 93 -6.98 -57.85 16.70
C ILE A 93 -6.41 -59.26 16.47
N ASP A 94 -5.39 -59.40 15.61
CA ASP A 94 -4.74 -60.68 15.36
C ASP A 94 -4.05 -61.25 16.60
N GLU A 95 -3.37 -60.42 17.41
CA GLU A 95 -2.80 -60.85 18.70
C GLU A 95 -3.86 -61.32 19.69
N ILE A 96 -4.96 -60.58 19.81
CA ILE A 96 -6.07 -60.94 20.70
C ILE A 96 -6.72 -62.24 20.22
N PHE A 97 -6.93 -62.39 18.90
CA PHE A 97 -7.50 -63.61 18.33
C PHE A 97 -6.61 -64.83 18.58
N HIS A 98 -5.29 -64.70 18.39
CA HIS A 98 -4.34 -65.77 18.71
C HIS A 98 -4.37 -66.14 20.21
N LYS A 99 -4.43 -65.14 21.11
CA LYS A 99 -4.56 -65.39 22.55
C LYS A 99 -5.87 -66.06 22.96
N ILE A 100 -6.98 -65.79 22.27
CA ILE A 100 -8.30 -66.36 22.59
C ILE A 100 -8.45 -67.77 22.01
N ILE A 101 -8.02 -68.01 20.77
CA ILE A 101 -8.16 -69.31 20.11
C ILE A 101 -7.09 -70.31 20.60
N GLY A 102 -5.98 -69.82 21.16
CA GLY A 102 -5.01 -70.66 21.87
C GLY A 102 -4.30 -71.66 20.97
N VAL A 103 -3.87 -71.22 19.78
CA VAL A 103 -2.85 -71.91 18.97
C VAL A 103 -1.52 -71.21 19.13
#